data_AF-A0A418AVT8-F1
#
_entry.id   AF-A0A418AVT8-F1
#
_cell.length_a   1.000
_cell.length_b   1.000
_cell.length_c   1.000
_cell.angle_alpha   90.00
_cell.angle_beta   90.00
_cell.angle_gamma   90.00
#
_symmetry.space_group_name_H-M   'P 1'
#
loop_
_entity.id
_entity.type
_entity.pdbx_description
1 polymer ?
#
loop_
_entity_poly.entity_id
_entity_poly.type
_entity_poly.pdbx_seq_one_letter_code
_entity_poly.pdbx_strand_id
1 'polypeptide(L)'
;MKLPLPPNFFKCPPLSIDEEERLKAQAYGTAMEVKSLVQSSNSAGVSWTLASDDEGLKIFRATVDAHGVHDRLKLAVGVTETAGTLDEVVALFRNDTTEHAKE
;
A
#
# COMPACT_ATOMS: atom_id res chain seq x y z
N MET A 1 -28.67 -11.80 -19.87
CA MET A 1 -27.19 -11.68 -19.95
C MET A 1 -26.61 -13.07 -19.78
N LYS A 2 -25.69 -13.50 -20.65
CA LYS A 2 -24.99 -14.78 -20.53
C LYS A 2 -23.59 -14.51 -20.02
N LEU A 3 -23.25 -15.12 -18.89
CA LEU A 3 -21.89 -15.15 -18.36
C LEU A 3 -21.15 -16.36 -18.96
N PRO A 4 -19.81 -16.30 -19.10
CA PRO A 4 -18.94 -15.15 -18.81
C PRO A 4 -18.98 -14.09 -19.91
N LEU A 5 -18.71 -12.84 -19.53
CA LEU A 5 -18.63 -11.72 -20.47
C LEU A 5 -17.35 -11.84 -21.33
N PRO A 6 -17.36 -11.38 -22.59
CA PRO A 6 -16.15 -11.30 -23.39
C PRO A 6 -15.07 -10.45 -22.68
N PRO A 7 -13.77 -10.76 -22.87
CA PRO A 7 -12.68 -10.05 -22.21
C PRO A 7 -12.71 -8.51 -22.38
N ASN A 8 -13.23 -8.04 -23.51
CA ASN A 8 -13.31 -6.61 -23.86
C ASN A 8 -14.71 -6.02 -23.67
N PHE A 9 -15.57 -6.67 -22.87
CA PHE A 9 -16.94 -6.17 -22.61
C PHE A 9 -16.93 -4.82 -21.90
N PHE A 10 -16.01 -4.63 -20.95
CA PHE A 10 -15.75 -3.32 -20.35
C PHE A 10 -14.72 -2.58 -21.21
N LYS A 11 -15.11 -1.43 -21.74
CA LYS A 11 -14.19 -0.54 -22.43
C LYS A 11 -13.39 0.23 -21.39
N CYS A 12 -12.09 -0.04 -21.30
CA CYS A 12 -11.16 0.72 -20.49
C CYS A 12 -10.38 1.65 -21.44
N PRO A 13 -10.85 2.90 -21.69
CA PRO A 13 -10.13 3.81 -22.57
C PRO A 13 -8.73 4.07 -22.00
N PRO A 14 -7.72 4.22 -22.86
CA PRO A 14 -6.38 4.57 -22.40
C PRO A 14 -6.42 5.95 -21.73
N LEU A 15 -5.60 6.12 -20.69
CA LEU A 15 -5.39 7.41 -20.04
C LEU A 15 -4.76 8.39 -21.03
N SER A 16 -5.06 9.68 -20.89
CA SER A 16 -4.27 10.73 -21.55
C SER A 16 -2.88 10.85 -20.92
N ILE A 17 -1.93 11.45 -21.65
CA ILE A 17 -0.56 11.68 -21.17
C ILE A 17 -0.57 12.46 -19.85
N ASP A 18 -1.38 13.53 -19.78
CA ASP A 18 -1.50 14.38 -18.59
C ASP A 18 -2.04 13.60 -17.38
N GLU A 19 -3.02 12.71 -17.61
CA GLU A 19 -3.56 11.84 -16.54
C GLU A 19 -2.53 10.83 -16.05
N GLU A 20 -1.76 10.24 -16.97
CA GLU A 20 -0.69 9.30 -16.65
C GLU A 20 0.40 9.98 -15.81
N GLU A 21 0.86 11.16 -16.22
CA GLU A 21 1.86 11.94 -15.49
C GLU A 21 1.36 12.34 -14.10
N ARG A 22 0.11 12.83 -14.01
CA ARG A 22 -0.51 13.19 -12.73
C ARG A 22 -0.60 12.01 -11.79
N LEU A 23 -1.02 10.85 -12.29
CA LEU A 23 -1.16 9.63 -11.47
C LEU A 23 0.21 9.10 -11.03
N LYS A 24 1.24 9.14 -11.89
CA LYS A 24 2.61 8.80 -11.52
C LYS A 24 3.15 9.72 -10.42
N ALA A 25 2.95 11.03 -10.56
CA ALA A 25 3.37 12.01 -9.56
C ALA A 25 2.64 11.79 -8.22
N GLN A 26 1.34 11.53 -8.27
CA GLN A 26 0.55 11.20 -7.08
C GLN A 26 1.04 9.92 -6.40
N ALA A 27 1.27 8.84 -7.16
CA ALA A 27 1.76 7.58 -6.62
C ALA A 27 3.14 7.74 -5.96
N TYR A 28 4.04 8.49 -6.59
CA TYR A 28 5.35 8.80 -6.01
C TYR A 28 5.23 9.60 -4.71
N GLY A 29 4.40 10.65 -4.70
CA GLY A 29 4.13 11.45 -3.49
C GLY A 29 3.62 10.61 -2.33
N THR A 30 2.59 9.80 -2.58
CA THR A 30 2.03 8.88 -1.56
C THR A 30 3.06 7.88 -1.06
N ALA A 31 3.88 7.29 -1.93
CA ALA A 31 4.92 6.35 -1.50
C ALA A 31 5.97 7.02 -0.60
N MET A 32 6.36 8.26 -0.90
CA MET A 32 7.30 9.03 -0.09
C MET A 32 6.70 9.47 1.25
N GLU A 33 5.41 9.81 1.29
CA GLU A 33 4.69 10.10 2.53
C GLU A 33 4.67 8.88 3.46
N VAL A 34 4.36 7.69 2.94
CA VAL A 34 4.39 6.44 3.71
C VAL A 34 5.80 6.17 4.26
N LYS A 35 6.83 6.32 3.43
CA LYS A 35 8.22 6.16 3.86
C LYS A 35 8.58 7.11 4.99
N SER A 36 8.27 8.40 4.83
CA SER A 36 8.52 9.44 5.83
C SER A 36 7.84 9.10 7.16
N LEU A 37 6.59 8.67 7.11
CA LEU A 37 5.79 8.33 8.28
C LEU A 37 6.36 7.14 9.07
N VAL A 38 6.83 6.10 8.38
CA VAL A 38 7.47 4.94 9.01
C VAL A 38 8.81 5.32 9.65
N GLN A 39 9.58 6.23 9.02
CA GLN A 39 10.88 6.68 9.52
C GLN A 39 10.81 7.70 10.66
N SER A 40 9.68 8.39 10.82
CA SER A 40 9.53 9.53 11.77
C SER A 40 9.28 9.11 13.22
N SER A 41 9.88 8.00 13.68
CA SER A 41 9.73 7.54 15.06
C SER A 41 10.06 8.68 16.03
N ASN A 42 9.07 9.11 16.82
CA ASN A 42 9.13 10.16 17.86
C ASN A 42 9.28 11.64 17.43
N SER A 43 9.29 12.00 16.14
CA SER A 43 9.50 13.40 15.72
C SER A 43 8.25 14.15 15.28
N ALA A 44 7.12 13.47 15.04
CA ALA A 44 5.93 14.07 14.41
C ALA A 44 4.60 13.82 15.16
N GLY A 45 4.65 13.54 16.47
CA GLY A 45 3.44 13.24 17.26
C GLY A 45 2.81 11.89 16.92
N VAL A 46 3.58 11.00 16.28
CA VAL A 46 3.19 9.62 15.99
C VAL A 46 4.05 8.69 16.85
N SER A 47 3.40 7.95 17.73
CA SER A 47 4.03 6.89 18.53
C SER A 47 3.56 5.52 18.03
N TRP A 48 4.49 4.56 17.94
CA TRP A 48 4.18 3.20 17.47
C TRP A 48 4.13 2.24 18.65
N THR A 49 3.08 1.44 18.73
CA THR A 49 2.88 0.42 19.77
C THR A 49 2.75 -0.96 19.13
N LEU A 50 3.39 -1.98 19.71
CA LEU A 50 3.25 -3.35 19.24
C LEU A 50 1.83 -3.85 19.53
N ALA A 51 1.11 -4.24 18.49
CA ALA A 51 -0.27 -4.74 18.59
C ALA A 51 -0.37 -6.26 18.42
N SER A 52 0.55 -6.86 17.67
CA SER A 52 0.63 -8.31 17.45
C SER A 52 2.06 -8.73 17.19
N ASP A 53 2.43 -9.92 17.66
CA ASP A 53 3.71 -10.58 17.38
C ASP A 53 3.40 -12.07 17.22
N ASP A 54 3.32 -12.53 15.98
CA ASP A 54 2.93 -13.91 15.67
C ASP A 54 3.80 -14.44 14.52
N GLU A 55 4.39 -15.62 14.72
CA GLU A 55 5.19 -16.36 13.73
C GLU A 55 6.17 -15.51 12.87
N GLY A 56 6.84 -14.52 13.48
CA GLY A 56 7.82 -13.66 12.79
C GLY A 56 7.21 -12.47 12.04
N LEU A 57 5.90 -12.25 12.13
CA LEU A 57 5.21 -11.03 11.74
C LEU A 57 4.87 -10.19 12.99
N LYS A 58 5.46 -8.99 13.04
CA LYS A 58 5.14 -7.98 14.05
C LYS A 58 4.26 -6.91 13.45
N ILE A 59 3.15 -6.60 14.08
CA ILE A 59 2.24 -5.53 13.66
C ILE A 59 2.31 -4.42 14.70
N PHE A 60 2.74 -3.24 14.27
CA PHE A 60 2.73 -2.02 15.06
C PHE A 60 1.52 -1.17 14.68
N ARG A 61 0.89 -0.52 15.65
CA ARG A 61 -0.17 0.48 15.43
C ARG A 61 0.31 1.84 15.88
N ALA A 62 -0.03 2.85 15.09
CA ALA A 62 0.32 4.23 15.41
C ALA A 62 -0.77 4.86 16.30
N THR A 63 -0.34 5.59 17.31
CA THR A 63 -1.14 6.57 18.05
C THR A 63 -0.68 7.95 17.62
N VAL A 64 -1.60 8.75 17.10
CA VAL A 64 -1.32 10.11 16.64
C VAL A 64 -1.86 11.08 17.68
N ASP A 65 -0.98 11.86 18.30
CA ASP A 65 -1.33 12.90 19.28
C ASP A 65 -1.85 14.16 18.57
N ALA A 66 -2.88 14.00 17.74
CA ALA A 66 -3.57 15.10 17.10
C ALA A 66 -4.62 15.65 18.08
N HIS A 67 -4.39 16.87 18.59
CA HIS A 67 -5.32 17.61 19.44
C HIS A 67 -6.65 17.85 18.69
N GLY A 68 -7.56 16.88 18.73
CA GLY A 68 -8.93 17.00 18.21
C GLY A 68 -9.23 16.34 16.86
N VAL A 69 -8.30 15.62 16.22
CA VAL A 69 -8.60 14.89 14.97
C VAL A 69 -8.74 13.40 15.26
N HIS A 70 -9.99 13.05 15.57
CA HIS A 70 -10.67 11.75 15.57
C HIS A 70 -9.88 10.43 15.50
N ASP A 71 -10.25 9.56 16.44
CA ASP A 71 -10.20 8.09 16.58
C ASP A 71 -10.46 7.22 15.31
N ARG A 72 -10.45 7.80 14.11
CA ARG A 72 -10.78 7.13 12.83
C ARG A 72 -9.55 6.79 11.98
N LEU A 73 -8.39 7.40 12.23
CA LEU A 73 -7.17 7.12 11.48
C LEU A 73 -6.44 5.93 12.12
N LYS A 74 -6.59 4.74 11.52
CA LYS A 74 -5.92 3.51 12.00
C LYS A 74 -4.70 3.25 11.12
N LEU A 75 -3.54 3.68 11.59
CA LEU A 75 -2.26 3.36 10.95
C LEU A 75 -1.68 2.09 11.56
N ALA A 76 -1.24 1.18 10.68
CA ALA A 76 -0.55 -0.04 11.07
C ALA A 76 0.63 -0.30 10.14
N VAL A 77 1.70 -0.86 10.71
CA VAL A 77 2.90 -1.28 9.98
C VAL A 77 3.21 -2.72 10.36
N GLY A 78 3.27 -3.59 9.36
CA GLY A 78 3.76 -4.95 9.49
C GLY A 78 5.26 -4.99 9.25
N VAL A 79 6.00 -5.67 10.12
CA VAL A 79 7.43 -5.92 9.99
C VAL A 79 7.64 -7.43 10.04
N THR A 80 8.31 -7.96 9.03
CA THR A 80 8.62 -9.39 8.92
C THR A 80 10.00 -9.54 8.26
N GLU A 81 10.68 -10.62 8.60
CA GLU A 81 11.92 -11.02 7.95
C GLU A 81 11.59 -12.13 6.95
N THR A 82 12.04 -11.98 5.70
CA THR A 82 11.77 -12.95 4.64
C THR A 82 13.08 -13.50 4.09
N ALA A 83 13.08 -14.79 3.76
CA ALA A 83 14.19 -15.40 3.04
C ALA A 83 14.03 -15.10 1.54
N GLY A 84 14.73 -14.08 1.05
CA GLY A 84 14.66 -13.66 -0.35
C GLY A 84 15.27 -12.28 -0.58
N THR A 85 15.17 -11.81 -1.81
CA THR A 85 15.57 -10.47 -2.23
C THR A 85 14.39 -9.51 -2.23
N LEU A 86 14.68 -8.21 -2.18
CA LEU A 86 13.63 -7.19 -2.26
C LEU A 86 12.85 -7.28 -3.58
N ASP A 87 13.52 -7.62 -4.69
CA ASP A 87 12.87 -7.74 -6.00
C ASP A 87 11.86 -8.89 -6.04
N GLU A 88 12.16 -10.02 -5.41
CA GLU A 88 11.23 -11.14 -5.28
C GLU A 88 10.00 -10.77 -4.45
N VAL A 89 10.21 -10.02 -3.36
CA VAL A 89 9.10 -9.50 -2.56
C VAL A 89 8.25 -8.53 -3.38
N VAL A 90 8.86 -7.59 -4.11
CA VAL A 90 8.15 -6.65 -5.00
C VAL A 90 7.35 -7.40 -6.07
N ALA A 91 7.88 -8.52 -6.59
CA ALA A 91 7.17 -9.35 -7.56
C ALA A 91 5.86 -9.93 -7.00
N LEU A 92 5.77 -10.20 -5.69
CA LEU A 92 4.52 -10.65 -5.04
C LEU A 92 3.42 -9.58 -5.02
N PHE A 93 3.79 -8.30 -5.09
CA PHE A 93 2.85 -7.17 -5.09
C PHE A 93 2.52 -6.65 -6.50
N ARG A 94 3.04 -7.28 -7.56
CA ARG A 94 2.76 -6.90 -8.94
C ARG A 94 1.28 -7.10 -9.27
N ASN A 95 0.66 -6.04 -9.78
CA ASN A 95 -0.73 -6.00 -10.25
C ASN A 95 -0.84 -5.37 -11.64
N ASP A 96 0.28 -5.32 -12.37
CA ASP A 96 0.40 -4.74 -13.72
C ASP A 96 -0.26 -5.60 -14.80
N THR A 97 -0.55 -6.87 -14.51
CA THR A 97 -1.18 -7.81 -15.43
C THR A 97 -2.12 -8.78 -14.71
N THR A 98 -3.17 -9.21 -15.40
CA THR A 98 -4.10 -10.26 -14.94
C THR A 98 -3.68 -11.65 -15.40
N GLU A 99 -2.59 -11.79 -16.14
CA GLU A 99 -2.15 -13.06 -16.72
C GLU A 99 -1.88 -14.13 -15.66
N HIS A 100 -1.26 -13.74 -14.55
CA HIS A 100 -0.93 -14.65 -13.45
C HIS A 100 -2.15 -15.02 -12.57
N ALA A 101 -3.27 -14.30 -12.71
CA ALA A 101 -4.49 -14.55 -11.93
C ALA A 101 -5.48 -15.51 -12.63
N LYS A 102 -5.15 -15.97 -13.85
CA LYS A 102 -6.00 -16.84 -14.68
C LYS A 102 -5.65 -18.33 -14.59
N GLU A 103 -4.67 -18.70 -13.77
CA GLU A 103 -4.35 -20.09 -13.40
C GLU A 103 -5.23 -20.57 -12.24
#